data_AF-A0A9P7UYA6-F1
#
_entry.id   AF-A0A9P7UYA6-F1
#
_cell.length_a   1.000
_cell.length_b   1.000
_cell.length_c   1.000
_cell.angle_alpha   90.00
_cell.angle_beta   90.00
_cell.angle_gamma   90.00
#
_symmetry.space_group_name_H-M   'P 1'
#
loop_
_entity.id
_entity.type
_entity.pdbx_description
1 polymer ?
#
loop_
_entity_poly.entity_id
_entity_poly.type
_entity_poly.pdbx_seq_one_letter_code
_entity_poly.pdbx_strand_id
1 'polypeptide(L)'
;MAHSVRSPTSGGFPHSSTSIRQGSSASQSSQGSQKPLDYVYFDRTTAGFSDQALPKAKGAQLKLEHYYKVAVDAAIERNARRVELERRLQADPLMSDERKQRQLQQLGRKESGHLRLRRTKLGLDDFRTVKVIGKGAFGEVRLVQKTDTGKIYAMKTLKKEEMLKKDQLAHVRAERDVLAESNSPWVVQLFYSFQDPSYLYLIMEFLPGGDLMTMLIKYDTFSEDVTRFYMAECVLAIEAVHKLGFIHRDIKPDNILIDKDGHIKLSDFGLSTGFHKQHDSNYYQRLLESATRKSQTPVSATQAARNSVMVNSINLTISNKDEIATWKANRRKLAYSTVGTPDYIAPEIFLQQGYSNECDWWSLGAIMFECLVGYPPFCSENTADTYQKILQWQNYLVIPDDVHLSDEAEDMIRGLITAADRRLSVDQIKDHLFFYGVDWETIRQIDSPFVPRLRSITDTSYFPTDEIKQDPEDAPAQSSEASNDLAFLGYTFKRFNISSHP
;
A
#
# COMPACT_ATOMS: atom_id res chain seq x y z
N MET A 1 35.43 -60.93 17.16
CA MET A 1 34.68 -61.39 15.97
C MET A 1 34.43 -60.18 15.09
N ALA A 2 35.15 -60.11 13.99
CA ALA A 2 35.03 -59.05 12.99
C ALA A 2 33.90 -59.38 12.02
N HIS A 3 33.04 -58.41 11.69
CA HIS A 3 32.30 -58.45 10.43
C HIS A 3 32.28 -57.07 9.77
N SER A 4 32.84 -57.09 8.56
CA SER A 4 32.99 -56.03 7.57
C SER A 4 31.64 -55.65 6.97
N VAL A 5 31.34 -54.35 6.89
CA VAL A 5 30.19 -53.81 6.17
C VAL A 5 30.70 -53.27 4.82
N ARG A 6 30.26 -53.93 3.74
CA ARG A 6 30.52 -53.53 2.35
C ARG A 6 29.70 -52.30 1.96
N SER A 7 30.39 -51.36 1.33
CA SER A 7 29.85 -50.25 0.52
C SER A 7 29.12 -50.73 -0.74
N PRO A 8 28.04 -50.06 -1.18
CA PRO A 8 27.58 -50.14 -2.56
C PRO A 8 27.97 -48.90 -3.37
N THR A 9 28.34 -49.18 -4.61
CA THR A 9 28.90 -48.34 -5.65
C THR A 9 27.90 -47.41 -6.34
N SER A 10 28.46 -46.32 -6.85
CA SER A 10 27.97 -45.33 -7.82
C SER A 10 27.04 -45.84 -8.93
N GLY A 11 25.91 -45.14 -9.11
CA GLY A 11 25.11 -45.14 -10.34
C GLY A 11 24.63 -43.71 -10.63
N GLY A 12 25.23 -43.06 -11.61
CA GLY A 12 24.90 -41.69 -12.03
C GLY A 12 23.61 -41.64 -12.86
N PHE A 13 22.76 -40.65 -12.59
CA PHE A 13 21.64 -40.27 -13.44
C PHE A 13 22.07 -39.14 -14.38
N PRO A 14 21.93 -39.29 -15.72
CA PRO A 14 22.20 -38.18 -16.62
C PRO A 14 20.99 -37.23 -16.72
N HIS A 15 21.32 -35.94 -16.69
CA HIS A 15 20.46 -34.83 -17.07
C HIS A 15 19.92 -34.99 -18.51
N SER A 16 18.65 -34.65 -18.72
CA SER A 16 18.18 -34.26 -20.05
C SER A 16 17.29 -33.01 -19.98
N SER A 17 17.82 -31.97 -20.60
CA SER A 17 17.26 -30.66 -20.91
C SER A 17 16.02 -30.75 -21.81
N THR A 18 14.92 -30.12 -21.44
CA THR A 18 13.73 -29.99 -22.29
C THR A 18 13.86 -28.72 -23.13
N SER A 19 14.17 -28.88 -24.41
CA SER A 19 14.07 -27.81 -25.41
C SER A 19 12.70 -27.88 -26.08
N ILE A 20 12.05 -26.73 -26.17
CA ILE A 20 10.71 -26.52 -26.74
C ILE A 20 10.80 -26.64 -28.26
N ARG A 21 9.97 -27.47 -28.88
CA ARG A 21 9.62 -27.35 -30.31
C ARG A 21 8.11 -27.46 -30.53
N GLN A 22 7.59 -26.41 -31.15
CA GLN A 22 6.22 -26.26 -31.65
C GLN A 22 5.94 -27.17 -32.85
N GLY A 23 4.68 -27.60 -32.94
CA GLY A 23 3.91 -27.70 -34.18
C GLY A 23 4.21 -28.86 -35.12
N SER A 24 3.26 -29.80 -35.26
CA SER A 24 2.54 -30.06 -36.51
C SER A 24 1.63 -31.29 -36.40
N SER A 25 0.46 -31.14 -36.99
CA SER A 25 -0.58 -32.14 -37.22
C SER A 25 -0.09 -33.33 -38.06
N ALA A 26 -0.26 -34.55 -37.56
CA ALA A 26 -0.32 -35.74 -38.40
C ALA A 26 -1.12 -36.85 -37.71
N SER A 27 -2.27 -37.16 -38.31
CA SER A 27 -3.00 -38.40 -38.18
C SER A 27 -2.14 -39.59 -38.62
N GLN A 28 -1.83 -40.52 -37.71
CA GLN A 28 -1.32 -41.84 -38.09
C GLN A 28 -1.81 -42.93 -37.12
N SER A 29 -2.73 -43.74 -37.65
CA SER A 29 -2.82 -45.19 -37.51
C SER A 29 -2.15 -45.87 -36.32
N SER A 30 -3.00 -46.46 -35.49
CA SER A 30 -2.71 -47.48 -34.49
C SER A 30 -1.89 -48.66 -35.05
N GLN A 31 -0.67 -48.84 -34.53
CA GLN A 31 0.00 -50.15 -34.48
C GLN A 31 0.49 -50.45 -33.06
N GLY A 32 0.22 -51.70 -32.66
CA GLY A 32 0.26 -52.18 -31.29
C GLY A 32 1.63 -52.16 -30.63
N SER A 33 1.59 -51.82 -29.35
CA SER A 33 2.54 -52.33 -28.36
C SER A 33 1.71 -52.84 -27.20
N GLN A 34 1.77 -54.16 -26.96
CA GLN A 34 1.09 -54.83 -25.87
C GLN A 34 1.50 -54.17 -24.54
N LYS A 35 0.58 -53.39 -23.98
CA LYS A 35 0.65 -52.86 -22.61
C LYS A 35 -0.13 -53.80 -21.69
N PRO A 36 0.28 -53.96 -20.42
CA PRO A 36 -0.27 -54.96 -19.51
C PRO A 36 -1.81 -54.85 -19.38
N LEU A 37 -2.46 -56.02 -19.38
CA LEU A 37 -3.91 -56.28 -19.49
C LEU A 37 -4.82 -55.67 -18.40
N ASP A 38 -4.29 -54.83 -17.51
CA ASP A 38 -5.01 -54.37 -16.32
C ASP A 38 -5.10 -52.83 -16.20
N TYR A 39 -4.80 -52.10 -17.29
CA TYR A 39 -4.93 -50.64 -17.31
C TYR A 39 -6.23 -50.21 -17.99
N VAL A 40 -7.27 -50.00 -17.19
CA VAL A 40 -8.54 -49.44 -17.67
C VAL A 40 -8.34 -47.95 -17.97
N TYR A 41 -8.39 -47.60 -19.26
CA TYR A 41 -8.45 -46.20 -19.68
C TYR A 41 -9.89 -45.70 -19.49
N PHE A 42 -10.08 -44.87 -18.47
CA PHE A 42 -11.34 -44.14 -18.29
C PHE A 42 -11.28 -42.84 -19.10
N ASP A 43 -12.11 -42.72 -20.13
CA ASP A 43 -12.32 -41.43 -20.79
C ASP A 43 -13.17 -40.55 -19.87
N ARG A 44 -12.55 -39.50 -19.32
CA ARG A 44 -13.18 -38.60 -18.35
C ARG A 44 -13.78 -37.41 -19.10
N THR A 45 -15.10 -37.40 -19.21
CA THR A 45 -15.84 -36.31 -19.84
C THR A 45 -16.42 -35.38 -18.78
N THR A 46 -16.48 -34.08 -19.07
CA THR A 46 -17.14 -33.07 -18.21
C THR A 46 -18.67 -33.06 -18.35
N ALA A 47 -19.22 -33.88 -19.24
CA ALA A 47 -20.65 -33.96 -19.52
C ALA A 47 -21.39 -34.59 -18.32
N GLY A 48 -22.26 -33.81 -17.67
CA GLY A 48 -23.08 -34.24 -16.53
C GLY A 48 -22.74 -33.57 -15.20
N PHE A 49 -21.68 -32.76 -15.14
CA PHE A 49 -21.40 -31.92 -13.97
C PHE A 49 -22.24 -30.64 -14.00
N SER A 50 -22.68 -30.18 -12.83
CA SER A 50 -23.37 -28.89 -12.71
C SER A 50 -22.45 -27.73 -13.08
N ASP A 51 -23.01 -26.62 -13.56
CA ASP A 51 -22.25 -25.41 -13.93
C ASP A 51 -21.40 -24.85 -12.75
N GLN A 52 -21.72 -25.23 -11.51
CA GLN A 52 -20.94 -24.87 -10.32
C GLN A 52 -19.79 -25.83 -9.99
N ALA A 53 -19.80 -27.07 -10.51
CA ALA A 53 -18.79 -28.08 -10.17
C ALA A 53 -17.44 -27.81 -10.85
N LEU A 54 -17.44 -27.37 -12.12
CA LEU A 54 -16.23 -27.00 -12.84
C LEU A 54 -15.43 -25.86 -12.17
N PRO A 55 -16.04 -24.71 -11.80
CA PRO A 55 -15.32 -23.64 -11.13
C PRO A 55 -14.86 -24.04 -9.72
N LYS A 56 -15.63 -24.86 -9.00
CA LYS A 56 -15.21 -25.41 -7.69
C LYS A 56 -14.00 -26.34 -7.81
N ALA A 57 -13.98 -27.21 -8.83
CA ALA A 57 -12.84 -28.10 -9.09
C ALA A 57 -11.58 -27.31 -9.47
N LYS A 58 -11.70 -26.31 -10.35
CA LYS A 58 -10.60 -25.40 -10.69
C LYS A 58 -10.10 -24.62 -9.47
N GLY A 59 -11.01 -24.16 -8.61
CA GLY A 59 -10.67 -23.52 -7.36
C GLY A 59 -9.93 -24.43 -6.39
N ALA A 60 -10.38 -25.68 -6.25
CA ALA A 60 -9.71 -26.69 -5.43
C ALA A 60 -8.31 -27.02 -5.95
N GLN A 61 -8.15 -27.14 -7.27
CA GLN A 61 -6.85 -27.33 -7.91
C GLN A 61 -5.89 -26.18 -7.56
N LEU A 62 -6.30 -24.93 -7.79
CA LEU A 62 -5.48 -23.75 -7.48
C LEU A 62 -5.12 -23.68 -5.99
N LYS A 63 -6.06 -24.04 -5.10
CA LYS A 63 -5.83 -24.09 -3.66
C LYS A 63 -4.80 -25.14 -3.26
N LEU A 64 -4.84 -26.32 -3.89
CA LEU A 64 -3.88 -27.39 -3.64
C LEU A 64 -2.49 -27.04 -4.18
N GLU A 65 -2.41 -26.53 -5.41
CA GLU A 65 -1.15 -26.09 -6.02
C GLU A 65 -0.48 -25.01 -5.17
N HIS A 66 -1.23 -24.00 -4.73
CA HIS A 66 -0.73 -22.96 -3.84
C HIS A 66 -0.30 -23.53 -2.47
N TYR A 67 -1.11 -24.42 -1.87
CA TYR A 67 -0.77 -25.03 -0.58
C TYR A 67 0.55 -25.79 -0.63
N TYR A 68 0.74 -26.65 -1.63
CA TYR A 68 1.96 -27.43 -1.78
C TYR A 68 3.16 -26.55 -2.12
N LYS A 69 3.00 -25.54 -2.97
CA LYS A 69 4.07 -24.58 -3.26
C LYS A 69 4.57 -23.89 -1.99
N VAL A 70 3.66 -23.27 -1.22
CA VAL A 70 4.01 -22.58 0.03
C VAL A 70 4.53 -23.55 1.10
N ALA A 71 4.07 -24.80 1.12
CA ALA A 71 4.59 -25.82 2.04
C ALA A 71 6.03 -26.22 1.70
N VAL A 72 6.34 -26.38 0.40
CA VAL A 72 7.69 -26.71 -0.08
C VAL A 72 8.64 -25.54 0.16
N ASP A 73 8.26 -24.32 -0.23
CA ASP A 73 9.08 -23.12 -0.04
C ASP A 73 9.43 -22.92 1.45
N ALA A 74 8.44 -23.07 2.34
CA ALA A 74 8.66 -22.99 3.78
C ALA A 74 9.56 -24.11 4.33
N ALA A 75 9.51 -25.31 3.76
CA ALA A 75 10.40 -26.40 4.15
C ALA A 75 11.84 -26.15 3.69
N ILE A 76 12.02 -25.59 2.48
CA ILE A 76 13.33 -25.17 1.94
C ILE A 76 13.92 -24.07 2.81
N GLU A 77 13.16 -23.01 3.11
CA GLU A 77 13.63 -21.92 3.98
C GLU A 77 14.01 -22.41 5.38
N ARG A 78 13.20 -23.29 5.97
CA ARG A 78 13.49 -23.87 7.29
C ARG A 78 14.81 -24.64 7.27
N ASN A 79 15.04 -25.44 6.24
CA ASN A 79 16.28 -26.18 6.09
C ASN A 79 17.47 -25.23 5.87
N ALA A 80 17.31 -24.19 5.04
CA ALA A 80 18.34 -23.18 4.80
C ALA A 80 18.73 -22.43 6.09
N ARG A 81 17.75 -21.97 6.88
CA ARG A 81 17.99 -21.31 8.18
C ARG A 81 18.71 -22.21 9.17
N ARG A 82 18.35 -23.49 9.20
CA ARG A 82 19.01 -24.49 10.05
C ARG A 82 20.46 -24.70 9.64
N VAL A 83 20.72 -24.93 8.35
CA VAL A 83 22.07 -25.14 7.81
C VAL A 83 22.95 -23.91 8.01
N GLU A 84 22.43 -22.70 7.83
CA GLU A 84 23.19 -21.47 8.08
C GLU A 84 23.58 -21.31 9.56
N LEU A 85 22.69 -21.64 10.51
CA LEU A 85 23.06 -21.64 11.92
C LEU A 85 24.09 -22.72 12.24
N GLU A 86 23.92 -23.94 11.71
CA GLU A 86 24.90 -25.03 11.88
C GLU A 86 26.27 -24.63 11.31
N ARG A 87 26.31 -23.96 10.16
CA ARG A 87 27.54 -23.41 9.56
C ARG A 87 28.18 -22.35 10.44
N ARG A 88 27.41 -21.39 10.98
CA ARG A 88 27.92 -20.37 11.91
C ARG A 88 28.48 -20.98 13.19
N LEU A 89 27.80 -21.99 13.73
CA LEU A 89 28.25 -22.70 14.93
C LEU A 89 29.51 -23.54 14.69
N GLN A 90 29.75 -24.02 13.47
CA GLN A 90 31.00 -24.70 13.09
C GLN A 90 32.14 -23.72 12.84
N ALA A 91 31.84 -22.52 12.32
CA ALA A 91 32.82 -21.49 12.02
C ALA A 91 33.40 -20.79 13.27
N ASP A 92 32.75 -20.90 14.42
CA ASP A 92 33.22 -20.34 15.69
C ASP A 92 33.89 -21.42 16.57
N PRO A 93 35.24 -21.55 16.52
CA PRO A 93 35.98 -22.57 17.28
C PRO A 93 36.03 -22.31 18.79
N LEU A 94 35.64 -21.12 19.26
CA LEU A 94 35.63 -20.76 20.69
C LEU A 94 34.36 -21.22 21.43
N MET A 95 33.36 -21.74 20.71
CA MET A 95 32.09 -22.15 21.29
C MET A 95 32.12 -23.60 21.75
N SER A 96 31.91 -23.82 23.05
CA SER A 96 31.74 -25.16 23.65
C SER A 96 30.54 -25.90 23.03
N ASP A 97 30.62 -27.23 22.92
CA ASP A 97 29.55 -28.05 22.37
C ASP A 97 28.20 -27.89 23.10
N GLU A 98 28.21 -27.65 24.41
CA GLU A 98 26.98 -27.33 25.16
C GLU A 98 26.30 -26.04 24.68
N ARG A 99 27.07 -24.99 24.34
CA ARG A 99 26.52 -23.74 23.80
C ARG A 99 25.97 -23.94 22.40
N LYS A 100 26.62 -24.75 21.57
CA LYS A 100 26.12 -25.12 20.23
C LYS A 100 24.77 -25.86 20.34
N GLN A 101 24.69 -26.83 21.25
CA GLN A 101 23.45 -27.57 21.53
C GLN A 101 22.32 -26.64 22.02
N ARG A 102 22.62 -25.69 22.91
CA ARG A 102 21.63 -24.70 23.40
C ARG A 102 21.12 -23.80 22.28
N GLN A 103 21.98 -23.31 21.38
CA GLN A 103 21.54 -22.50 20.24
C GLN A 103 20.67 -23.28 19.25
N LEU A 104 21.02 -24.55 18.96
CA LEU A 104 20.20 -25.42 18.12
C LEU A 104 18.83 -25.71 18.76
N GLN A 105 18.79 -25.93 20.07
CA GLN A 105 17.52 -26.08 20.80
C GLN A 105 16.69 -24.79 20.80
N GLN A 106 17.32 -23.63 20.93
CA GLN A 106 16.63 -22.34 20.81
C GLN A 106 16.04 -22.15 19.41
N LEU A 107 16.79 -22.47 18.34
CA LEU A 107 16.27 -22.46 16.98
C LEU A 107 15.09 -23.42 16.82
N GLY A 108 15.21 -24.66 17.35
CA GLY A 108 14.13 -25.64 17.36
C GLY A 108 12.87 -25.12 18.06
N ARG A 109 13.01 -24.48 19.22
CA ARG A 109 11.89 -23.84 19.94
C ARG A 109 11.27 -22.69 19.13
N LYS A 110 12.08 -21.85 18.49
CA LYS A 110 11.62 -20.76 17.62
C LYS A 110 10.84 -21.30 16.41
N GLU A 111 11.35 -22.33 15.74
CA GLU A 111 10.70 -22.97 14.59
C GLU A 111 9.40 -23.69 15.01
N SER A 112 9.38 -24.37 16.16
CA SER A 112 8.13 -24.92 16.73
C SER A 112 7.11 -23.84 17.05
N GLY A 113 7.57 -22.69 17.57
CA GLY A 113 6.74 -21.50 17.80
C GLY A 113 6.16 -20.93 16.51
N HIS A 114 6.98 -20.83 15.46
CA HIS A 114 6.55 -20.41 14.12
C HIS A 114 5.45 -21.31 13.55
N LEU A 115 5.67 -22.63 13.59
CA LEU A 115 4.69 -23.61 13.12
C LEU A 115 3.38 -23.54 13.91
N ARG A 116 3.45 -23.31 15.23
CA ARG A 116 2.27 -23.11 16.07
C ARG A 116 1.53 -21.83 15.67
N LEU A 117 2.24 -20.71 15.52
CA LEU A 117 1.67 -19.43 15.11
C LEU A 117 0.98 -19.54 13.73
N ARG A 118 1.56 -20.30 12.80
CA ARG A 118 1.00 -20.56 11.47
C ARG A 118 -0.26 -21.44 11.52
N ARG A 119 -0.35 -22.37 12.49
CA ARG A 119 -1.52 -23.24 12.68
C ARG A 119 -2.68 -22.53 13.37
N THR A 120 -2.40 -21.62 14.30
CA THR A 120 -3.45 -20.81 14.93
C THR A 120 -4.15 -20.02 13.82
N LYS A 121 -5.47 -20.11 13.69
CA LYS A 121 -6.21 -19.17 12.84
C LYS A 121 -6.54 -17.96 13.70
N LEU A 122 -6.16 -16.77 13.25
CA LEU A 122 -6.59 -15.52 13.88
C LEU A 122 -7.96 -15.16 13.28
N GLY A 123 -8.89 -14.77 14.14
CA GLY A 123 -10.21 -14.27 13.76
C GLY A 123 -10.48 -12.90 14.41
N LEU A 124 -11.67 -12.33 14.15
CA LEU A 124 -12.08 -11.10 14.83
C LEU A 124 -12.20 -11.27 16.35
N ASP A 125 -12.59 -12.46 16.81
CA ASP A 125 -12.80 -12.75 18.24
C ASP A 125 -11.51 -12.58 19.09
N ASP A 126 -10.34 -12.63 18.44
CA ASP A 126 -9.04 -12.40 19.07
C ASP A 126 -8.73 -10.91 19.32
N PHE A 127 -9.55 -10.00 18.77
CA PHE A 127 -9.36 -8.56 18.80
C PHE A 127 -10.58 -7.84 19.38
N ARG A 128 -10.37 -7.13 20.47
CA ARG A 128 -11.37 -6.23 21.04
C ARG A 128 -11.27 -4.86 20.37
N THR A 129 -12.34 -4.42 19.73
CA THR A 129 -12.42 -3.05 19.18
C THR A 129 -12.49 -2.03 20.32
N VAL A 130 -11.62 -1.01 20.28
CA VAL A 130 -11.58 0.10 21.23
C VAL A 130 -12.35 1.30 20.66
N LYS A 131 -11.98 1.75 19.45
CA LYS A 131 -12.58 2.92 18.81
C LYS A 131 -12.38 2.89 17.30
N VAL A 132 -13.29 3.46 16.52
CA VAL A 132 -13.07 3.73 15.09
C VAL A 132 -12.23 5.01 14.96
N ILE A 133 -11.11 4.94 14.26
CA ILE A 133 -10.14 6.04 14.13
C ILE A 133 -10.13 6.67 12.74
N GLY A 134 -10.64 5.97 11.71
CA GLY A 134 -10.77 6.53 10.36
C GLY A 134 -11.78 5.76 9.52
N LYS A 135 -12.38 6.42 8.54
CA LYS A 135 -13.21 5.81 7.50
C LYS A 135 -12.63 6.16 6.15
N GLY A 136 -12.36 5.16 5.33
CA GLY A 136 -11.89 5.31 3.97
C GLY A 136 -12.97 4.92 2.96
N ALA A 137 -12.62 5.04 1.68
CA ALA A 137 -13.49 4.74 0.55
C ALA A 137 -13.95 3.28 0.44
N PHE A 138 -13.22 2.34 1.04
CA PHE A 138 -13.40 0.89 0.88
C PHE A 138 -13.61 0.17 2.21
N GLY A 139 -13.72 0.94 3.31
CA GLY A 139 -13.69 0.36 4.64
C GLY A 139 -13.36 1.36 5.73
N GLU A 140 -12.97 0.84 6.90
CA GLU A 140 -12.70 1.64 8.08
C GLU A 140 -11.50 1.12 8.86
N VAL A 141 -10.86 2.02 9.59
CA VAL A 141 -9.72 1.73 10.45
C VAL A 141 -10.17 1.83 11.90
N ARG A 142 -10.00 0.73 12.64
CA ARG A 142 -10.36 0.62 14.06
C ARG A 142 -9.10 0.46 14.90
N LEU A 143 -9.05 1.15 16.03
CA LEU A 143 -8.12 0.83 17.10
C LEU A 143 -8.59 -0.45 17.80
N VAL A 144 -7.74 -1.47 17.83
CA VAL A 144 -8.06 -2.76 18.43
C VAL A 144 -7.02 -3.17 19.47
N GLN A 145 -7.48 -3.87 20.49
CA GLN A 145 -6.64 -4.51 21.48
C GLN A 145 -6.71 -6.01 21.32
N LYS A 146 -5.55 -6.66 21.14
CA LYS A 146 -5.49 -8.11 21.05
C LYS A 146 -5.71 -8.73 22.43
N THR A 147 -6.66 -9.65 22.57
CA THR A 147 -7.14 -10.16 23.87
C THR A 147 -6.11 -11.00 24.61
N ASP A 148 -5.21 -11.69 23.88
CA ASP A 148 -4.22 -12.58 24.47
C ASP A 148 -2.98 -11.85 25.04
N THR A 149 -2.57 -10.76 24.39
CA THR A 149 -1.32 -10.03 24.69
C THR A 149 -1.61 -8.66 25.28
N GLY A 150 -2.84 -8.16 25.18
CA GLY A 150 -3.22 -6.79 25.56
C GLY A 150 -2.59 -5.70 24.67
N LYS A 151 -1.88 -6.06 23.60
CA LYS A 151 -1.22 -5.12 22.71
C LYS A 151 -2.23 -4.38 21.83
N ILE A 152 -1.94 -3.11 21.57
CA ILE A 152 -2.75 -2.22 20.75
C ILE A 152 -2.28 -2.27 19.31
N TYR A 153 -3.23 -2.30 18.38
CA TYR A 153 -3.01 -2.34 16.94
C TYR A 153 -4.04 -1.47 16.21
N ALA A 154 -3.71 -1.05 15.00
CA ALA A 154 -4.68 -0.51 14.06
C ALA A 154 -5.17 -1.62 13.14
N MET A 155 -6.49 -1.84 13.08
CA MET A 155 -7.13 -2.82 12.21
C MET A 155 -7.82 -2.09 11.06
N LYS A 156 -7.30 -2.24 9.85
CA LYS A 156 -7.96 -1.77 8.61
C LYS A 156 -8.86 -2.89 8.09
N THR A 157 -10.15 -2.62 8.03
CA THR A 157 -11.20 -3.52 7.55
C THR A 157 -11.62 -3.08 6.16
N LEU A 158 -11.56 -3.97 5.17
CA LEU A 158 -11.88 -3.69 3.76
C LEU A 158 -13.02 -4.59 3.27
N LYS A 159 -14.03 -4.04 2.60
CA LYS A 159 -15.19 -4.79 2.09
C LYS A 159 -14.85 -5.55 0.79
N LYS A 160 -14.98 -6.89 0.77
CA LYS A 160 -14.68 -7.72 -0.42
C LYS A 160 -15.57 -7.38 -1.62
N GLU A 161 -16.86 -7.14 -1.38
CA GLU A 161 -17.82 -6.85 -2.46
C GLU A 161 -17.49 -5.54 -3.21
N GLU A 162 -17.07 -4.50 -2.49
CA GLU A 162 -16.72 -3.20 -3.09
C GLU A 162 -15.43 -3.30 -3.90
N MET A 163 -14.47 -4.11 -3.45
CA MET A 163 -13.22 -4.34 -4.16
C MET A 163 -13.42 -5.09 -5.47
N LEU A 164 -14.28 -6.13 -5.47
CA LEU A 164 -14.60 -6.91 -6.66
C LEU A 164 -15.36 -6.08 -7.70
N LYS A 165 -16.30 -5.23 -7.25
CA LYS A 165 -17.04 -4.32 -8.13
C LYS A 165 -16.15 -3.30 -8.85
N LYS A 166 -15.03 -2.91 -8.23
CA LYS A 166 -14.10 -1.89 -8.74
C LYS A 166 -12.81 -2.46 -9.33
N ASP A 167 -12.69 -3.79 -9.46
CA ASP A 167 -11.52 -4.53 -9.98
C ASP A 167 -10.18 -4.20 -9.29
N GLN A 168 -10.21 -3.85 -8.00
CA GLN A 168 -9.02 -3.40 -7.25
C GLN A 168 -8.31 -4.55 -6.50
N LEU A 169 -8.39 -5.77 -7.01
CA LEU A 169 -7.79 -6.93 -6.35
C LEU A 169 -6.26 -6.88 -6.37
N ALA A 170 -5.69 -6.36 -7.46
CA ALA A 170 -4.24 -6.20 -7.60
C ALA A 170 -3.67 -5.22 -6.57
N HIS A 171 -4.40 -4.12 -6.31
CA HIS A 171 -4.07 -3.07 -5.36
C HIS A 171 -3.91 -3.60 -3.93
N VAL A 172 -4.89 -4.35 -3.43
CA VAL A 172 -4.83 -4.89 -2.05
C VAL A 172 -3.76 -5.97 -1.89
N ARG A 173 -3.47 -6.73 -2.95
CA ARG A 173 -2.36 -7.68 -2.92
C ARG A 173 -1.02 -6.96 -2.87
N ALA A 174 -0.86 -5.89 -3.65
CA ALA A 174 0.33 -5.05 -3.64
C ALA A 174 0.52 -4.38 -2.27
N GLU A 175 -0.52 -3.78 -1.69
CA GLU A 175 -0.46 -3.18 -0.35
C GLU A 175 0.01 -4.19 0.70
N ARG A 176 -0.58 -5.39 0.70
CA ARG A 176 -0.18 -6.47 1.61
C ARG A 176 1.29 -6.85 1.40
N ASP A 177 1.72 -7.03 0.16
CA ASP A 177 3.08 -7.49 -0.15
C ASP A 177 4.12 -6.43 0.23
N VAL A 178 3.86 -5.15 -0.06
CA VAL A 178 4.72 -4.02 0.37
C VAL A 178 4.83 -3.98 1.89
N LEU A 179 3.71 -4.05 2.61
CA LEU A 179 3.72 -3.96 4.08
C LEU A 179 4.30 -5.23 4.75
N ALA A 180 4.18 -6.39 4.10
CA ALA A 180 4.72 -7.65 4.60
C ALA A 180 6.25 -7.74 4.41
N GLU A 181 6.75 -7.27 3.26
CA GLU A 181 8.17 -7.30 2.90
C GLU A 181 8.95 -6.12 3.49
N SER A 182 8.28 -5.00 3.77
CA SER A 182 8.93 -3.85 4.39
C SER A 182 9.32 -4.12 5.86
N ASN A 183 10.62 -3.99 6.11
CA ASN A 183 11.20 -3.88 7.45
C ASN A 183 11.88 -2.52 7.64
N SER A 184 11.43 -1.52 6.89
CA SER A 184 11.92 -0.15 6.96
C SER A 184 11.23 0.58 8.11
N PRO A 185 11.95 1.39 8.91
CA PRO A 185 11.33 2.17 9.97
C PRO A 185 10.37 3.25 9.42
N TRP A 186 10.51 3.60 8.14
CA TRP A 186 9.71 4.61 7.43
C TRP A 186 8.35 4.14 6.93
N VAL A 187 8.07 2.84 6.99
CA VAL A 187 6.81 2.25 6.52
C VAL A 187 6.04 1.68 7.71
N VAL A 188 4.72 1.83 7.71
CA VAL A 188 3.86 1.22 8.72
C VAL A 188 4.04 -0.30 8.72
N GLN A 189 4.30 -0.87 9.89
CA GLN A 189 4.52 -2.31 10.02
C GLN A 189 3.20 -3.10 10.01
N LEU A 190 3.06 -4.04 9.08
CA LEU A 190 2.00 -5.07 9.11
C LEU A 190 2.42 -6.26 9.99
N PHE A 191 1.57 -6.61 10.96
CA PHE A 191 1.77 -7.76 11.84
C PHE A 191 1.00 -8.99 11.38
N TYR A 192 -0.28 -8.81 11.06
CA TYR A 192 -1.16 -9.91 10.68
C TYR A 192 -2.09 -9.46 9.56
N SER A 193 -2.47 -10.37 8.68
CA SER A 193 -3.63 -10.19 7.81
C SER A 193 -4.46 -11.46 7.80
N PHE A 194 -5.78 -11.29 7.79
CA PHE A 194 -6.73 -12.40 7.75
C PHE A 194 -7.99 -11.95 7.02
N GLN A 195 -8.87 -12.89 6.71
CA GLN A 195 -10.09 -12.63 5.96
C GLN A 195 -11.24 -13.43 6.56
N ASP A 196 -12.44 -12.90 6.41
CA ASP A 196 -13.70 -13.61 6.65
C ASP A 196 -14.53 -13.63 5.34
N PRO A 197 -15.78 -14.13 5.32
CA PRO A 197 -16.59 -14.16 4.10
C PRO A 197 -16.85 -12.78 3.47
N SER A 198 -16.89 -11.70 4.25
CA SER A 198 -17.37 -10.38 3.81
C SER A 198 -16.25 -9.32 3.72
N TYR A 199 -15.18 -9.49 4.48
CA TYR A 199 -14.16 -8.50 4.76
C TYR A 199 -12.74 -9.08 4.73
N LEU A 200 -11.79 -8.18 4.48
CA LEU A 200 -10.36 -8.40 4.66
C LEU A 200 -9.86 -7.53 5.81
N TYR A 201 -8.92 -8.07 6.58
CA TYR A 201 -8.38 -7.43 7.77
C TYR A 201 -6.86 -7.32 7.67
N LEU A 202 -6.36 -6.11 7.89
CA LEU A 202 -4.93 -5.81 8.05
C LEU A 202 -4.69 -5.29 9.47
N ILE A 203 -3.82 -5.97 10.22
CA ILE A 203 -3.42 -5.60 11.57
C ILE A 203 -2.05 -4.95 11.52
N MET A 204 -2.02 -3.65 11.76
CA MET A 204 -0.86 -2.77 11.64
C MET A 204 -0.46 -2.19 13.00
N GLU A 205 0.74 -1.65 13.09
CA GLU A 205 1.11 -0.81 14.24
C GLU A 205 0.17 0.39 14.36
N PHE A 206 -0.18 0.75 15.60
CA PHE A 206 -0.97 1.95 15.87
C PHE A 206 -0.04 3.15 16.01
N LEU A 207 -0.28 4.19 15.21
CA LEU A 207 0.46 5.44 15.24
C LEU A 207 -0.39 6.52 15.89
N PRO A 208 -0.10 6.92 17.14
CA PRO A 208 -0.99 7.75 17.93
C PRO A 208 -0.92 9.25 17.58
N GLY A 209 0.06 9.67 16.78
CA GLY A 209 0.23 11.07 16.35
C GLY A 209 -0.78 11.52 15.29
N GLY A 210 -1.60 10.60 14.76
CA GLY A 210 -2.54 10.88 13.68
C GLY A 210 -1.84 10.98 12.34
N ASP A 211 -2.38 11.81 11.46
CA ASP A 211 -1.91 12.04 10.09
C ASP A 211 -1.47 13.51 9.89
N LEU A 212 -0.59 13.72 8.90
CA LEU A 212 -0.04 15.04 8.57
C LEU A 212 -1.15 16.00 8.14
N MET A 213 -2.22 15.51 7.51
CA MET A 213 -3.38 16.32 7.15
C MET A 213 -4.10 16.89 8.40
N THR A 214 -4.37 16.08 9.42
CA THR A 214 -4.97 16.56 10.66
C THR A 214 -4.07 17.60 11.35
N MET A 215 -2.75 17.43 11.25
CA MET A 215 -1.79 18.42 11.73
C MET A 215 -1.87 19.74 10.94
N LEU A 216 -1.92 19.68 9.61
CA LEU A 216 -2.10 20.86 8.76
C LEU A 216 -3.41 21.60 9.02
N ILE A 217 -4.51 20.87 9.23
CA ILE A 217 -5.81 21.47 9.58
C ILE A 217 -5.75 22.21 10.91
N LYS A 218 -4.91 21.76 11.85
CA LYS A 218 -4.81 22.33 13.19
C LYS A 218 -3.89 23.55 13.27
N TYR A 219 -2.80 23.54 12.51
CA TYR A 219 -1.77 24.58 12.55
C TYR A 219 -1.84 25.56 11.38
N ASP A 220 -2.67 25.30 10.37
CA ASP A 220 -2.90 26.07 9.14
C ASP A 220 -1.69 26.11 8.19
N THR A 221 -0.53 26.53 8.68
CA THR A 221 0.74 26.58 7.95
C THR A 221 1.88 26.16 8.88
N PHE A 222 2.96 25.66 8.30
CA PHE A 222 4.18 25.31 9.01
C PHE A 222 5.28 26.33 8.68
N SER A 223 6.11 26.64 9.68
CA SER A 223 7.36 27.36 9.45
C SER A 223 8.30 26.52 8.60
N GLU A 224 9.19 27.17 7.85
CA GLU A 224 10.16 26.48 7.00
C GLU A 224 11.00 25.44 7.73
N ASP A 225 11.38 25.68 8.99
CA ASP A 225 12.16 24.71 9.77
C ASP A 225 11.39 23.41 10.03
N VAL A 226 10.09 23.52 10.30
CA VAL A 226 9.19 22.38 10.54
C VAL A 226 8.94 21.66 9.21
N THR A 227 8.69 22.41 8.14
CA THR A 227 8.55 21.84 6.79
C THR A 227 9.83 21.13 6.36
N ARG A 228 11.00 21.72 6.59
CA ARG A 228 12.31 21.13 6.26
C ARG A 228 12.49 19.78 6.94
N PHE A 229 12.15 19.67 8.23
CA PHE A 229 12.20 18.42 8.97
C PHE A 229 11.28 17.35 8.34
N TYR A 230 9.99 17.65 8.16
CA TYR A 230 9.04 16.66 7.63
C TYR A 230 9.31 16.29 6.17
N MET A 231 9.75 17.25 5.35
CA MET A 231 10.10 16.98 3.96
C MET A 231 11.36 16.12 3.87
N ALA A 232 12.37 16.36 4.71
CA ALA A 232 13.56 15.51 4.76
C ALA A 232 13.22 14.07 5.16
N GLU A 233 12.37 13.88 6.17
CA GLU A 233 11.90 12.55 6.52
C GLU A 233 11.09 11.89 5.39
N CYS A 234 10.24 12.65 4.69
CA CYS A 234 9.46 12.15 3.55
C CYS A 234 10.38 11.69 2.42
N VAL A 235 11.48 12.41 2.15
CA VAL A 235 12.48 12.02 1.15
C VAL A 235 13.08 10.66 1.50
N LEU A 236 13.49 10.44 2.75
CA LEU A 236 14.04 9.15 3.19
C LEU A 236 12.99 8.03 3.15
N ALA A 237 11.75 8.35 3.48
CA ALA A 237 10.66 7.39 3.44
C ALA A 237 10.34 6.93 2.01
N ILE A 238 10.20 7.86 1.08
CA ILE A 238 9.96 7.59 -0.34
C ILE A 238 11.15 6.84 -0.95
N GLU A 239 12.38 7.28 -0.67
CA GLU A 239 13.60 6.60 -1.12
C GLU A 239 13.64 5.14 -0.63
N ALA A 240 13.28 4.89 0.63
CA ALA A 240 13.23 3.54 1.17
C ALA A 240 12.20 2.65 0.44
N VAL A 241 11.04 3.21 0.07
CA VAL A 241 10.01 2.50 -0.71
C VAL A 241 10.52 2.22 -2.14
N HIS A 242 11.17 3.19 -2.79
CA HIS A 242 11.76 3.02 -4.12
C HIS A 242 12.87 1.97 -4.14
N LYS A 243 13.73 1.93 -3.12
CA LYS A 243 14.77 0.90 -2.95
C LYS A 243 14.21 -0.51 -2.80
N LEU A 244 12.99 -0.65 -2.27
CA LEU A 244 12.28 -1.92 -2.17
C LEU A 244 11.65 -2.38 -3.48
N GLY A 245 11.70 -1.57 -4.54
CA GLY A 245 11.15 -1.94 -5.84
C GLY A 245 9.74 -1.42 -6.10
N PHE A 246 9.24 -0.50 -5.27
CA PHE A 246 7.85 -0.03 -5.30
C PHE A 246 7.77 1.47 -5.53
N ILE A 247 6.69 1.90 -6.18
CA ILE A 247 6.35 3.32 -6.36
C ILE A 247 5.05 3.55 -5.58
N HIS A 248 4.98 4.62 -4.79
CA HIS A 248 3.83 4.85 -3.91
C HIS A 248 2.60 5.29 -4.69
N ARG A 249 2.75 6.28 -5.59
CA ARG A 249 1.76 6.87 -6.52
C ARG A 249 0.59 7.63 -5.89
N ASP A 250 0.41 7.53 -4.58
CA ASP A 250 -0.63 8.24 -3.83
C ASP A 250 -0.04 8.90 -2.57
N ILE A 251 1.04 9.65 -2.74
CA ILE A 251 1.64 10.42 -1.65
C ILE A 251 0.77 11.65 -1.39
N LYS A 252 0.23 11.73 -0.18
CA LYS A 252 -0.67 12.80 0.27
C LYS A 252 -0.61 12.93 1.80
N PRO A 253 -0.96 14.09 2.38
CA PRO A 253 -0.81 14.32 3.82
C PRO A 253 -1.66 13.39 4.70
N ASP A 254 -2.76 12.83 4.21
CA ASP A 254 -3.55 11.81 4.94
C ASP A 254 -2.86 10.43 5.00
N ASN A 255 -1.97 10.13 4.06
CA ASN A 255 -1.21 8.89 4.02
C ASN A 255 0.10 8.96 4.82
N ILE A 256 0.52 10.15 5.26
CA ILE A 256 1.70 10.36 6.10
C ILE A 256 1.25 10.36 7.55
N LEU A 257 1.59 9.30 8.28
CA LEU A 257 1.21 9.12 9.69
C LEU A 257 2.37 9.51 10.61
N ILE A 258 2.02 9.91 11.84
CA ILE A 258 2.98 10.39 12.84
C ILE A 258 3.04 9.39 14.00
N ASP A 259 4.26 8.95 14.35
CA ASP A 259 4.49 8.04 15.46
C ASP A 259 4.44 8.73 16.83
N LYS A 260 4.67 7.96 17.90
CA LYS A 260 4.62 8.45 19.28
C LYS A 260 5.70 9.51 19.59
N ASP A 261 6.80 9.48 18.85
CA ASP A 261 7.96 10.34 19.05
C ASP A 261 7.88 11.56 18.11
N GLY A 262 6.89 11.59 17.21
CA GLY A 262 6.63 12.70 16.30
C GLY A 262 7.24 12.53 14.91
N HIS A 263 7.83 11.37 14.60
CA HIS A 263 8.44 11.06 13.31
C HIS A 263 7.42 10.48 12.34
N ILE A 264 7.66 10.65 11.05
CA ILE A 264 6.72 10.16 10.04
C ILE A 264 6.89 8.67 9.73
N LYS A 265 5.79 8.08 9.26
CA LYS A 265 5.71 6.79 8.59
C LYS A 265 4.69 6.85 7.46
N LEU A 266 5.02 6.24 6.33
CA LEU A 266 4.11 6.12 5.19
C LEU A 266 3.10 4.99 5.43
N SER A 267 1.85 5.28 5.09
CA SER A 267 0.71 4.36 5.15
C SER A 267 -0.05 4.35 3.82
N ASP A 268 -0.90 3.34 3.65
CA ASP A 268 -1.79 3.17 2.49
C ASP A 268 -1.09 3.05 1.13
N PHE A 269 -0.52 1.87 0.88
CA PHE A 269 0.05 1.48 -0.41
C PHE A 269 -1.01 0.89 -1.36
N GLY A 270 -2.30 1.19 -1.14
CA GLY A 270 -3.40 0.66 -1.94
C GLY A 270 -3.28 0.99 -3.43
N LEU A 271 -2.72 2.15 -3.76
CA LEU A 271 -2.41 2.52 -5.13
C LEU A 271 -0.95 2.29 -5.50
N SER A 272 -0.16 1.56 -4.71
CA SER A 272 1.23 1.29 -5.07
C SER A 272 1.31 0.08 -6.00
N THR A 273 2.02 0.22 -7.11
CA THR A 273 2.35 -0.92 -7.98
C THR A 273 3.85 -1.12 -8.02
N GLY A 274 4.28 -2.38 -8.06
CA GLY A 274 5.62 -2.68 -8.55
C GLY A 274 5.77 -2.17 -9.99
N PHE A 275 7.01 -1.96 -10.43
CA PHE A 275 7.41 -1.38 -11.73
C PHE A 275 6.74 -1.96 -13.00
N HIS A 276 5.87 -2.97 -12.89
CA HIS A 276 5.36 -3.77 -14.00
C HIS A 276 3.88 -3.63 -14.35
N LYS A 277 3.07 -2.79 -13.69
CA LYS A 277 1.64 -2.67 -14.06
C LYS A 277 1.13 -1.24 -14.08
N GLN A 278 0.90 -0.74 -15.29
CA GLN A 278 0.17 0.48 -15.60
C GLN A 278 -1.30 0.29 -15.18
N HIS A 279 -1.80 1.09 -14.24
CA HIS A 279 -3.20 1.04 -13.78
C HIS A 279 -4.00 2.24 -14.28
N ASP A 280 -5.25 1.92 -14.67
CA ASP A 280 -6.50 2.69 -14.62
C ASP A 280 -6.55 4.13 -15.18
N SER A 281 -6.29 4.26 -16.48
CA SER A 281 -6.58 5.50 -17.20
C SER A 281 -8.05 5.64 -17.69
N ASN A 282 -8.85 4.57 -17.67
CA ASN A 282 -10.21 4.60 -18.25
C ASN A 282 -11.20 5.48 -17.47
N TYR A 283 -10.95 5.72 -16.17
CA TYR A 283 -11.79 6.61 -15.35
C TYR A 283 -11.61 8.08 -15.77
N TYR A 284 -10.36 8.52 -15.93
CA TYR A 284 -10.03 9.92 -16.27
C TYR A 284 -10.39 10.28 -17.71
N GLN A 285 -10.29 9.34 -18.65
CA GLN A 285 -10.75 9.55 -20.04
C GLN A 285 -12.24 9.89 -20.14
N ARG A 286 -13.09 9.24 -19.33
CA ARG A 286 -14.53 9.56 -19.30
C ARG A 286 -14.80 10.95 -18.71
N LEU A 287 -13.99 11.39 -17.75
CA LEU A 287 -14.09 12.73 -17.19
C LEU A 287 -13.67 13.80 -18.22
N LEU A 288 -12.57 13.56 -18.94
CA LEU A 288 -12.08 14.37 -20.05
C LEU A 288 -13.12 14.51 -21.17
N GLU A 289 -13.74 13.42 -21.61
CA GLU A 289 -14.81 13.46 -22.62
C GLU A 289 -16.02 14.27 -22.13
N SER A 290 -16.35 14.17 -20.84
CA SER A 290 -17.48 14.91 -20.26
C SER A 290 -17.21 16.41 -20.11
N ALA A 291 -15.97 16.81 -19.79
CA ALA A 291 -15.55 18.20 -19.69
C ALA A 291 -15.45 18.85 -21.08
N THR A 292 -14.91 18.13 -22.06
CA THR A 292 -14.77 18.62 -23.45
C THR A 292 -16.12 18.83 -24.14
N ARG A 293 -17.16 18.06 -23.75
CA ARG A 293 -18.54 18.26 -24.23
C ARG A 293 -19.22 19.52 -23.70
N LYS A 294 -18.80 20.07 -22.55
CA LYS A 294 -19.37 21.33 -22.01
C LYS A 294 -18.81 22.59 -22.70
N SER A 295 -17.70 22.48 -23.41
CA SER A 295 -17.07 23.59 -24.14
C SER A 295 -17.54 23.76 -25.60
N GLN A 296 -18.48 22.95 -26.09
CA GLN A 296 -19.06 23.08 -27.43
C GLN A 296 -20.59 22.95 -27.41
N THR A 297 -21.28 24.03 -27.05
CA THR A 297 -22.66 24.25 -27.51
C THR A 297 -22.67 25.42 -28.48
N PRO A 298 -23.15 25.25 -29.72
CA PRO A 298 -23.24 26.34 -30.69
C PRO A 298 -24.38 27.29 -30.33
N VAL A 299 -24.12 28.56 -30.60
CA VAL A 299 -25.06 29.67 -30.49
C VAL A 299 -26.33 29.37 -31.30
N SER A 300 -27.49 29.32 -30.64
CA SER A 300 -28.79 29.39 -31.30
C SER A 300 -29.74 30.23 -30.46
N ALA A 301 -30.07 31.40 -31.00
CA ALA A 301 -30.98 32.37 -30.43
C ALA A 301 -32.41 31.82 -30.36
N THR A 302 -33.06 31.93 -29.20
CA THR A 302 -34.52 32.04 -29.10
C THR A 302 -34.89 32.91 -27.91
N GLN A 303 -35.67 33.95 -28.21
CA GLN A 303 -36.24 34.91 -27.27
C GLN A 303 -37.28 34.22 -26.38
N ALA A 304 -37.13 34.35 -25.05
CA ALA A 304 -38.24 34.20 -24.13
C ALA A 304 -38.02 35.11 -22.92
N ALA A 305 -38.81 36.18 -22.86
CA ALA A 305 -38.83 37.15 -21.79
C ALA A 305 -39.24 36.51 -20.46
N ARG A 306 -38.35 36.61 -19.46
CA ARG A 306 -38.74 36.65 -18.04
C ARG A 306 -37.88 37.67 -17.33
N ASN A 307 -38.55 38.70 -16.82
CA ASN A 307 -37.99 39.74 -15.96
C ASN A 307 -37.48 39.10 -14.66
N SER A 308 -36.17 38.94 -14.53
CA SER A 308 -35.49 38.88 -13.24
C SER A 308 -34.30 39.81 -13.32
N VAL A 309 -34.31 40.82 -12.45
CA VAL A 309 -33.23 41.79 -12.24
C VAL A 309 -31.91 41.02 -12.17
N MET A 310 -30.97 41.36 -13.08
CA MET A 310 -29.60 40.88 -12.97
C MET A 310 -29.01 41.45 -11.69
N VAL A 311 -28.93 40.61 -10.64
CA VAL A 311 -27.93 40.83 -9.61
C VAL A 311 -26.62 40.44 -10.28
N ASN A 312 -25.82 41.44 -10.68
CA ASN A 312 -24.43 41.20 -11.02
C ASN A 312 -23.86 40.37 -9.86
N SER A 313 -23.45 39.12 -10.14
CA SER A 313 -22.62 38.38 -9.21
C SER A 313 -21.43 39.27 -8.94
N ILE A 314 -21.39 39.88 -7.76
CA ILE A 314 -20.19 40.56 -7.31
C ILE A 314 -19.19 39.41 -7.18
N ASN A 315 -18.33 39.25 -8.18
CA ASN A 315 -17.13 38.46 -8.06
C ASN A 315 -16.27 39.20 -7.04
N LEU A 316 -16.56 38.98 -5.76
CA LEU A 316 -15.61 39.20 -4.70
C LEU A 316 -14.43 38.34 -5.10
N THR A 317 -13.34 38.99 -5.51
CA THR A 317 -12.03 38.37 -5.62
C THR A 317 -11.84 37.54 -4.36
N ILE A 318 -11.92 36.22 -4.50
CA ILE A 318 -11.82 35.27 -3.41
C ILE A 318 -10.50 35.58 -2.72
N SER A 319 -10.56 35.95 -1.45
CA SER A 319 -9.36 36.25 -0.69
C SER A 319 -8.67 34.94 -0.32
N ASN A 320 -7.34 34.95 -0.15
CA ASN A 320 -6.58 33.76 0.29
C ASN A 320 -7.20 33.09 1.54
N LYS A 321 -7.86 33.87 2.41
CA LYS A 321 -8.58 33.35 3.59
C LYS A 321 -9.83 32.54 3.24
N ASP A 322 -10.53 32.92 2.17
CA ASP A 322 -11.71 32.20 1.68
C ASP A 322 -11.30 30.89 0.98
N GLU A 323 -10.16 30.87 0.27
CA GLU A 323 -9.59 29.64 -0.31
C GLU A 323 -9.20 28.64 0.78
N ILE A 324 -8.53 29.10 1.84
CA ILE A 324 -8.19 28.26 2.99
C ILE A 324 -9.45 27.71 3.67
N ALA A 325 -10.49 28.53 3.85
CA ALA A 325 -11.73 28.12 4.50
C ALA A 325 -12.55 27.13 3.66
N THR A 326 -12.71 27.40 2.36
CA THR A 326 -13.41 26.53 1.41
C THR A 326 -12.68 25.21 1.24
N TRP A 327 -11.35 25.25 1.13
CA TRP A 327 -10.51 24.06 1.09
C TRP A 327 -10.67 23.20 2.36
N LYS A 328 -10.55 23.77 3.57
CA LYS A 328 -10.74 23.01 4.83
C LYS A 328 -12.12 22.34 4.90
N ALA A 329 -13.18 23.05 4.51
CA ALA A 329 -14.55 22.55 4.55
C ALA A 329 -14.82 21.43 3.54
N ASN A 330 -14.30 21.58 2.31
CA ASN A 330 -14.46 20.58 1.26
C ASN A 330 -13.57 19.36 1.50
N ARG A 331 -12.37 19.56 2.06
CA ARG A 331 -11.38 18.49 2.25
C ARG A 331 -11.76 17.49 3.34
N ARG A 332 -12.42 17.93 4.43
CA ARG A 332 -13.03 16.99 5.39
C ARG A 332 -14.06 16.08 4.75
N LYS A 333 -14.81 16.57 3.76
CA LYS A 333 -15.77 15.75 2.99
C LYS A 333 -15.08 14.86 1.96
N LEU A 334 -13.99 15.33 1.35
CA LEU A 334 -13.20 14.58 0.36
C LEU A 334 -12.40 13.42 0.98
N ALA A 335 -11.93 13.53 2.23
CA ALA A 335 -11.29 12.43 2.95
C ALA A 335 -12.20 11.18 3.06
N TYR A 336 -13.52 11.39 3.14
CA TYR A 336 -14.53 10.32 3.15
C TYR A 336 -15.06 9.95 1.76
N SER A 337 -14.62 10.64 0.71
CA SER A 337 -15.09 10.44 -0.67
C SER A 337 -14.29 9.35 -1.39
N THR A 338 -15.00 8.56 -2.20
CA THR A 338 -14.40 7.43 -2.94
C THR A 338 -13.48 7.80 -4.09
N VAL A 339 -13.43 9.08 -4.47
CA VAL A 339 -12.75 9.55 -5.68
C VAL A 339 -11.34 10.09 -5.38
N GLY A 340 -10.94 10.19 -4.11
CA GLY A 340 -9.68 10.83 -3.73
C GLY A 340 -9.63 12.30 -4.16
N THR A 341 -8.50 12.96 -3.92
CA THR A 341 -8.28 14.33 -4.39
C THR A 341 -7.07 14.32 -5.33
N PRO A 342 -7.22 14.72 -6.61
CA PRO A 342 -6.14 14.63 -7.59
C PRO A 342 -5.02 15.67 -7.37
N ASP A 343 -5.10 16.50 -6.33
CA ASP A 343 -4.22 17.65 -6.08
C ASP A 343 -2.72 17.31 -6.03
N TYR A 344 -2.37 16.07 -5.64
CA TYR A 344 -0.98 15.62 -5.51
C TYR A 344 -0.51 14.72 -6.65
N ILE A 345 -1.39 14.43 -7.61
CA ILE A 345 -1.09 13.49 -8.69
C ILE A 345 -0.27 14.22 -9.76
N ALA A 346 0.84 13.59 -10.15
CA ALA A 346 1.73 14.11 -11.17
C ALA A 346 1.08 14.09 -12.58
N PRO A 347 1.34 15.10 -13.45
CA PRO A 347 0.71 15.22 -14.75
C PRO A 347 0.97 14.00 -15.67
N GLU A 348 2.14 13.37 -15.56
CA GLU A 348 2.50 12.19 -16.35
C GLU A 348 1.63 10.96 -16.09
N ILE A 349 1.08 10.83 -14.87
CA ILE A 349 0.17 9.72 -14.51
C ILE A 349 -1.09 9.80 -15.38
N PHE A 350 -1.53 11.01 -15.72
CA PHE A 350 -2.70 11.22 -16.57
C PHE A 350 -2.42 11.06 -18.07
N LEU A 351 -1.19 11.38 -18.50
CA LEU A 351 -0.79 11.40 -19.91
C LEU A 351 -0.46 10.01 -20.48
N GLN A 352 -0.46 8.95 -19.65
CA GLN A 352 -0.13 7.56 -20.02
C GLN A 352 1.24 7.35 -20.69
N GLN A 353 2.08 8.38 -20.77
CA GLN A 353 3.47 8.23 -21.16
C GLN A 353 4.17 7.65 -19.94
N GLY A 354 4.66 6.41 -20.05
CA GLY A 354 5.13 5.60 -18.92
C GLY A 354 5.76 6.41 -17.79
N TYR A 355 5.18 6.31 -16.60
CA TYR A 355 5.66 7.02 -15.41
C TYR A 355 6.78 6.23 -14.73
N SER A 356 7.72 6.94 -14.11
CA SER A 356 8.81 6.39 -13.31
C SER A 356 8.56 6.64 -11.81
N ASN A 357 9.55 6.34 -10.97
CA ASN A 357 9.55 6.68 -9.55
C ASN A 357 9.57 8.19 -9.28
N GLU A 358 9.75 9.02 -10.31
CA GLU A 358 9.77 10.48 -10.18
C GLU A 358 8.42 11.09 -9.81
N CYS A 359 7.31 10.39 -10.05
CA CYS A 359 5.97 10.91 -9.77
C CYS A 359 5.74 11.19 -8.28
N ASP A 360 6.38 10.44 -7.39
CA ASP A 360 6.28 10.64 -5.94
C ASP A 360 6.97 11.96 -5.50
N TRP A 361 7.99 12.42 -6.24
CA TRP A 361 8.68 13.70 -5.96
C TRP A 361 7.81 14.91 -6.32
N TRP A 362 6.95 14.79 -7.34
CA TRP A 362 5.95 15.82 -7.63
C TRP A 362 4.96 15.95 -6.47
N SER A 363 4.44 14.82 -5.99
CA SER A 363 3.53 14.79 -4.85
C SER A 363 4.18 15.40 -3.61
N LEU A 364 5.47 15.14 -3.37
CA LEU A 364 6.22 15.77 -2.29
C LEU A 364 6.30 17.30 -2.44
N GLY A 365 6.54 17.81 -3.65
CA GLY A 365 6.54 19.25 -3.93
C GLY A 365 5.17 19.90 -3.67
N ALA A 366 4.08 19.22 -4.06
CA ALA A 366 2.72 19.68 -3.78
C ALA A 366 2.42 19.71 -2.27
N ILE A 367 2.91 18.73 -1.50
CA ILE A 367 2.79 18.71 -0.03
C ILE A 367 3.64 19.83 0.58
N MET A 368 4.86 20.06 0.10
CA MET A 368 5.72 21.14 0.58
C MET A 368 5.05 22.51 0.40
N PHE A 369 4.45 22.75 -0.78
CA PHE A 369 3.67 23.96 -1.05
C PHE A 369 2.49 24.07 -0.08
N GLU A 370 1.73 22.98 0.12
CA GLU A 370 0.61 22.99 1.07
C GLU A 370 1.04 23.27 2.51
N CYS A 371 2.18 22.73 2.96
CA CYS A 371 2.71 22.99 4.29
C CYS A 371 3.05 24.46 4.51
N LEU A 372 3.57 25.14 3.49
CA LEU A 372 4.06 26.52 3.59
C LEU A 372 2.95 27.55 3.31
N VAL A 373 2.07 27.26 2.36
CA VAL A 373 1.03 28.19 1.87
C VAL A 373 -0.33 27.92 2.52
N GLY A 374 -0.57 26.69 2.97
CA GLY A 374 -1.79 26.26 3.68
C GLY A 374 -2.87 25.62 2.80
N TYR A 375 -2.65 25.54 1.49
CA TYR A 375 -3.49 24.83 0.53
C TYR A 375 -2.64 24.29 -0.63
N PRO A 376 -3.04 23.21 -1.32
CA PRO A 376 -2.27 22.63 -2.40
C PRO A 376 -2.32 23.53 -3.65
N PRO A 377 -1.28 23.51 -4.49
CA PRO A 377 -1.07 24.51 -5.54
C PRO A 377 -2.17 24.53 -6.61
N PHE A 378 -2.86 23.41 -6.83
CA PHE A 378 -3.87 23.26 -7.89
C PHE A 378 -5.30 23.11 -7.36
N CYS A 379 -5.54 23.48 -6.10
CA CYS A 379 -6.85 23.38 -5.46
C CYS A 379 -7.95 24.08 -6.28
N SER A 380 -9.10 23.41 -6.44
CA SER A 380 -10.30 23.96 -7.07
C SER A 380 -11.55 23.33 -6.46
N GLU A 381 -12.71 23.97 -6.64
CA GLU A 381 -14.00 23.41 -6.20
C GLU A 381 -14.41 22.14 -6.96
N ASN A 382 -13.96 22.02 -8.21
CA ASN A 382 -14.29 20.92 -9.10
C ASN A 382 -13.03 20.12 -9.49
N THR A 383 -13.12 18.79 -9.43
CA THR A 383 -12.01 17.88 -9.74
C THR A 383 -11.53 18.00 -11.18
N ALA A 384 -12.44 18.33 -12.11
CA ALA A 384 -12.09 18.56 -13.51
C ALA A 384 -11.24 19.82 -13.69
N ASP A 385 -11.46 20.85 -12.87
CA ASP A 385 -10.73 22.11 -12.94
C ASP A 385 -9.34 21.95 -12.31
N THR A 386 -9.25 21.25 -11.17
CA THR A 386 -7.97 20.81 -10.59
C THR A 386 -7.13 20.06 -11.62
N TYR A 387 -7.74 19.14 -12.37
CA TYR A 387 -7.05 18.40 -13.43
C TYR A 387 -6.52 19.31 -14.54
N GLN A 388 -7.31 20.28 -15.00
CA GLN A 388 -6.85 21.24 -16.02
C GLN A 388 -5.70 22.11 -15.49
N LYS A 389 -5.76 22.55 -14.23
CA LYS A 389 -4.67 23.28 -13.57
C LYS A 389 -3.39 22.47 -13.49
N ILE A 390 -3.49 21.17 -13.14
CA ILE A 390 -2.32 20.26 -13.09
C ILE A 390 -1.69 20.09 -14.48
N LEU A 391 -2.49 19.88 -15.53
CA LEU A 391 -1.95 19.76 -16.89
C LEU A 391 -1.27 21.04 -17.38
N GLN A 392 -1.77 22.20 -16.94
CA GLN A 392 -1.24 23.52 -17.28
C GLN A 392 -0.44 24.13 -16.13
N TRP A 393 0.23 23.30 -15.32
CA TRP A 393 0.94 23.71 -14.10
C TRP A 393 1.88 24.91 -14.31
N GLN A 394 2.49 25.04 -15.48
CA GLN A 394 3.38 26.16 -15.86
C GLN A 394 2.72 27.54 -15.73
N ASN A 395 1.40 27.61 -15.95
CA ASN A 395 0.64 28.85 -15.89
C ASN A 395 -0.08 29.07 -14.55
N TYR A 396 -0.30 28.00 -13.79
CA TYR A 396 -1.11 28.02 -12.56
C TYR A 396 -0.29 27.87 -11.27
N LEU A 397 0.99 27.47 -11.36
CA LEU A 397 1.89 27.45 -10.21
C LEU A 397 2.35 28.89 -9.90
N VAL A 398 1.54 29.58 -9.10
CA VAL A 398 1.81 30.93 -8.62
C VAL A 398 1.91 30.89 -7.09
N ILE A 399 3.03 31.38 -6.56
CA ILE A 399 3.21 31.58 -5.14
C ILE A 399 2.55 32.92 -4.79
N PRO A 400 1.61 32.96 -3.83
CA PRO A 400 0.96 34.22 -3.46
C PRO A 400 1.95 35.22 -2.85
N ASP A 401 1.88 36.49 -3.26
CA ASP A 401 2.74 37.58 -2.76
C ASP A 401 2.61 37.82 -1.24
N ASP A 402 1.49 37.37 -0.65
CA ASP A 402 1.20 37.50 0.78
C ASP A 402 1.98 36.50 1.66
N VAL A 403 2.62 35.49 1.06
CA VAL A 403 3.37 34.45 1.78
C VAL A 403 4.86 34.71 1.62
N HIS A 404 5.52 35.06 2.72
CA HIS A 404 6.97 35.23 2.75
C HIS A 404 7.68 33.87 2.81
N LEU A 405 7.99 33.32 1.64
CA LEU A 405 8.86 32.15 1.48
C LEU A 405 10.30 32.59 1.22
N SER A 406 11.25 31.80 1.68
CA SER A 406 12.65 31.93 1.29
C SER A 406 12.87 31.57 -0.18
N ASP A 407 13.88 32.19 -0.80
CA ASP A 407 14.26 31.90 -2.18
C ASP A 407 14.61 30.40 -2.34
N GLU A 408 15.19 29.79 -1.30
CA GLU A 408 15.52 28.37 -1.27
C GLU A 408 14.28 27.45 -1.22
N ALA A 409 13.23 27.85 -0.50
CA ALA A 409 11.98 27.09 -0.46
C ALA A 409 11.23 27.16 -1.80
N GLU A 410 11.20 28.34 -2.43
CA GLU A 410 10.62 28.52 -3.75
C GLU A 410 11.38 27.72 -4.83
N ASP A 411 12.71 27.76 -4.83
CA ASP A 411 13.54 27.00 -5.78
C ASP A 411 13.30 25.49 -5.66
N MET A 412 13.20 24.97 -4.42
CA MET A 412 12.86 23.57 -4.17
C MET A 412 11.47 23.21 -4.72
N ILE A 413 10.45 24.02 -4.44
CA ILE A 413 9.09 23.76 -4.93
C ILE A 413 9.07 23.74 -6.45
N ARG A 414 9.72 24.70 -7.11
CA ARG A 414 9.80 24.77 -8.57
C ARG A 414 10.63 23.62 -9.18
N GLY A 415 11.66 23.15 -8.47
CA GLY A 415 12.47 21.99 -8.85
C GLY A 415 11.72 20.66 -8.73
N LEU A 416 10.81 20.53 -7.78
CA LEU A 416 9.95 19.34 -7.60
C LEU A 416 8.73 19.36 -8.52
N ILE A 417 8.04 20.52 -8.62
CA ILE A 417 6.86 20.72 -9.46
C ILE A 417 7.29 21.16 -10.86
N THR A 418 7.94 20.24 -11.58
CA THR A 418 8.34 20.41 -12.97
C THR A 418 8.06 19.16 -13.81
N ALA A 419 8.32 19.24 -15.11
CA ALA A 419 8.21 18.10 -16.01
C ALA A 419 9.14 16.95 -15.56
N ALA A 420 8.71 15.70 -15.76
CA ALA A 420 9.43 14.52 -15.27
C ALA A 420 10.91 14.51 -15.70
N ASP A 421 11.21 14.87 -16.95
CA ASP A 421 12.56 14.92 -17.50
C ASP A 421 13.52 15.91 -16.83
N ARG A 422 12.98 16.92 -16.12
CA ARG A 422 13.75 17.97 -15.45
C ARG A 422 13.63 17.93 -13.93
N ARG A 423 12.91 16.94 -13.39
CA ARG A 423 12.64 16.86 -11.95
C ARG A 423 13.91 16.47 -11.20
N LEU A 424 14.07 17.05 -10.01
CA LEU A 424 15.22 16.76 -9.17
C LEU A 424 15.28 15.26 -8.80
N SER A 425 16.46 14.67 -8.92
CA SER A 425 16.72 13.31 -8.44
C SER A 425 16.90 13.28 -6.92
N VAL A 426 16.84 12.10 -6.29
CA VAL A 426 16.98 11.96 -4.83
C VAL A 426 18.26 12.60 -4.29
N ASP A 427 19.37 12.41 -4.99
CA ASP A 427 20.67 12.97 -4.58
C ASP A 427 20.66 14.50 -4.70
N GLN A 428 20.08 15.04 -5.78
CA GLN A 428 19.93 16.48 -5.96
C GLN A 428 18.98 17.12 -4.93
N ILE A 429 17.92 16.41 -4.55
CA ILE A 429 17.00 16.85 -3.49
C ILE A 429 17.76 16.93 -2.17
N LYS A 430 18.60 15.93 -1.85
CA LYS A 430 19.37 15.93 -0.59
C LYS A 430 20.45 17.00 -0.52
N ASP A 431 21.07 17.32 -1.65
CA ASP A 431 22.13 18.33 -1.76
C ASP A 431 21.59 19.78 -1.87
N HIS A 432 20.28 19.96 -1.94
CA HIS A 432 19.66 21.27 -2.10
C HIS A 432 19.89 22.19 -0.88
N LEU A 433 20.07 23.48 -1.13
CA LEU A 433 20.30 24.51 -0.10
C LEU A 433 19.20 24.57 0.96
N PHE A 434 17.96 24.27 0.56
CA PHE A 434 16.82 24.18 1.49
C PHE A 434 17.05 23.18 2.64
N PHE A 435 17.80 22.10 2.43
CA PHE A 435 18.13 21.11 3.48
C PHE A 435 19.46 21.37 4.18
N TYR A 436 19.99 22.59 4.08
CA TYR A 436 21.23 22.96 4.77
C TYR A 436 21.13 22.68 6.28
N GLY A 437 22.07 21.89 6.79
CA GLY A 437 22.13 21.51 8.21
C GLY A 437 21.33 20.25 8.59
N VAL A 438 20.66 19.59 7.64
CA VAL A 438 19.98 18.32 7.89
C VAL A 438 20.98 17.17 7.84
N ASP A 439 21.03 16.37 8.91
CA ASP A 439 21.75 15.10 8.92
C ASP A 439 20.80 13.94 8.56
N TRP A 440 20.97 13.41 7.34
CA TRP A 440 20.14 12.35 6.77
C TRP A 440 20.26 11.00 7.50
N GLU A 441 21.34 10.75 8.24
CA GLU A 441 21.51 9.49 8.98
C GLU A 441 20.87 9.55 10.37
N THR A 442 20.96 10.70 11.03
CA THR A 442 20.52 10.88 12.41
C THR A 442 19.18 11.59 12.56
N ILE A 443 18.54 12.05 11.48
CA ILE A 443 17.26 12.80 11.53
C ILE A 443 16.18 12.14 12.40
N ARG A 444 16.12 10.80 12.40
CA ARG A 444 15.14 10.05 13.21
C ARG A 444 15.49 9.95 14.70
N GLN A 445 16.69 10.35 15.09
CA GLN A 445 17.14 10.42 16.48
C GLN A 445 17.02 11.84 17.04
N ILE A 446 16.81 12.83 16.17
CA ILE A 446 16.59 14.23 16.56
C ILE A 446 15.16 14.38 17.06
N ASP A 447 14.95 15.22 18.06
CA ASP A 447 13.61 15.53 18.56
C ASP A 447 12.75 16.15 17.45
N SER A 448 11.59 15.54 17.19
CA SER A 448 10.62 16.04 16.22
C SER A 448 10.05 17.40 16.65
N PRO A 449 9.77 18.32 15.70
CA PRO A 449 9.14 19.61 16.00
C PRO A 449 7.76 19.46 16.66
N PHE A 450 7.06 18.34 16.40
CA PHE A 450 5.79 18.03 17.03
C PHE A 450 5.84 16.63 17.66
N VAL A 451 5.96 16.61 18.98
CA VAL A 451 5.79 15.38 19.78
C VAL A 451 4.35 15.33 20.31
N PRO A 452 3.56 14.30 19.94
CA PRO A 452 2.18 14.19 20.39
C PRO A 452 2.12 14.00 21.92
N ARG A 453 1.30 14.81 22.59
CA ARG A 453 1.11 14.76 24.05
C ARG A 453 0.04 13.74 24.42
N LEU A 454 0.42 12.47 24.41
CA LEU A 454 -0.47 11.34 24.65
C LEU A 454 -0.76 11.15 26.13
N ARG A 455 -2.03 10.90 26.48
CA ARG A 455 -2.45 10.55 27.86
C ARG A 455 -2.38 9.06 28.14
N SER A 456 -2.46 8.24 27.08
CA SER A 456 -2.51 6.77 27.14
C SER A 456 -2.01 6.16 25.83
N ILE A 457 -1.68 4.87 25.85
CA ILE A 457 -1.36 4.08 24.66
C ILE A 457 -2.58 3.87 23.73
N THR A 458 -3.79 4.13 24.23
CA THR A 458 -5.05 4.10 23.47
C THR A 458 -5.61 5.49 23.21
N ASP A 459 -4.78 6.53 23.34
CA ASP A 459 -5.25 7.90 23.10
C ASP A 459 -5.54 8.09 21.62
N THR A 460 -6.74 8.59 21.33
CA THR A 460 -7.20 8.88 19.96
C THR A 460 -7.51 10.36 19.77
N SER A 461 -6.98 11.25 20.63
CA SER A 461 -7.27 12.70 20.57
C SER A 461 -6.83 13.37 19.28
N TYR A 462 -5.86 12.78 18.58
CA TYR A 462 -5.31 13.27 17.31
C TYR A 462 -6.05 12.72 16.09
N PHE A 463 -7.12 11.94 16.30
CA PHE A 463 -7.97 11.44 15.23
C PHE A 463 -9.32 12.17 15.22
N PRO A 464 -9.89 12.48 14.05
CA PRO A 464 -11.21 13.10 13.95
C PRO A 464 -12.32 12.07 14.26
N THR A 465 -12.47 11.73 15.54
CA THR A 465 -13.40 10.67 15.97
C THR A 465 -14.85 11.10 16.09
N ASP A 466 -15.12 12.41 16.13
CA ASP A 466 -16.40 12.95 16.57
C ASP A 466 -17.45 13.00 15.44
N GLU A 467 -17.02 12.82 14.19
CA GLU A 467 -17.87 12.89 12.99
C GLU A 467 -18.09 11.51 12.32
N ILE A 468 -17.41 10.48 12.82
CA ILE A 468 -17.51 9.12 12.30
C ILE A 468 -18.77 8.48 12.87
N LYS A 469 -19.82 8.31 12.05
CA LYS A 469 -20.98 7.49 12.44
C LYS A 469 -20.49 6.12 12.90
N GLN A 470 -20.73 5.77 14.15
CA GLN A 470 -20.58 4.38 14.60
C GLN A 470 -21.75 3.61 13.99
N ASP A 471 -21.56 3.16 12.75
CA ASP A 471 -22.53 2.25 12.16
C ASP A 471 -22.43 0.95 12.99
N PRO A 472 -23.55 0.43 13.52
CA PRO A 472 -23.56 -0.86 14.19
C PRO A 472 -22.96 -1.89 13.24
N GLU A 473 -22.19 -2.86 13.75
CA GLU A 473 -21.62 -3.94 12.93
C GLU A 473 -22.70 -4.49 12.00
N ASP A 474 -22.60 -4.15 10.71
CA ASP A 474 -23.52 -4.67 9.69
C ASP A 474 -23.42 -6.19 9.78
N ALA A 475 -24.54 -6.82 10.14
CA ALA A 475 -24.66 -8.26 10.19
C ALA A 475 -24.16 -8.85 8.86
N PRO A 476 -23.38 -9.95 8.86
CA PRO A 476 -22.81 -10.50 7.65
C PRO A 476 -23.94 -10.80 6.66
N ALA A 477 -23.99 -10.04 5.57
CA ALA A 477 -24.88 -10.31 4.47
C ALA A 477 -24.50 -11.69 3.90
N GLN A 478 -25.46 -12.60 3.87
CA GLN A 478 -25.31 -13.90 3.24
C GLN A 478 -25.17 -13.70 1.72
N SER A 479 -23.94 -13.59 1.22
CA SER A 479 -23.64 -13.59 -0.22
C SER A 479 -22.58 -14.66 -0.58
N SER A 480 -22.62 -15.10 -1.84
CA SER A 480 -22.31 -16.45 -2.32
C SER A 480 -20.87 -16.98 -2.12
N GLU A 481 -20.81 -18.20 -1.60
CA GLU A 481 -19.76 -18.83 -0.76
C GLU A 481 -18.54 -19.52 -1.43
N ALA A 482 -18.09 -19.20 -2.64
CA ALA A 482 -16.88 -19.92 -3.14
C ALA A 482 -16.01 -19.20 -4.18
N SER A 483 -16.61 -18.33 -5.00
CA SER A 483 -15.88 -17.64 -6.07
C SER A 483 -14.97 -16.54 -5.52
N ASN A 484 -15.45 -15.80 -4.52
CA ASN A 484 -14.76 -14.62 -4.00
C ASN A 484 -13.51 -15.00 -3.19
N ASP A 485 -13.52 -16.13 -2.47
CA ASP A 485 -12.37 -16.56 -1.65
C ASP A 485 -11.15 -17.01 -2.46
N LEU A 486 -11.36 -17.43 -3.72
CA LEU A 486 -10.26 -17.79 -4.61
C LEU A 486 -9.44 -16.57 -5.06
N ALA A 487 -10.08 -15.40 -5.15
CA ALA A 487 -9.41 -14.14 -5.48
C ALA A 487 -8.42 -13.70 -4.38
N PHE A 488 -8.70 -14.06 -3.13
CA PHE A 488 -7.91 -13.69 -1.95
C PHE A 488 -7.05 -14.85 -1.41
N LEU A 489 -6.75 -15.84 -2.26
CA LEU A 489 -5.90 -16.96 -1.90
C LEU A 489 -4.48 -16.45 -1.56
N GLY A 490 -3.98 -16.81 -0.38
CA GLY A 490 -2.68 -16.33 0.13
C GLY A 490 -2.75 -14.99 0.86
N TYR A 491 -3.92 -14.37 1.02
CA TYR A 491 -4.07 -13.10 1.75
C TYR A 491 -3.60 -13.17 3.20
N THR A 492 -3.71 -14.33 3.85
CA THR A 492 -3.35 -14.51 5.26
C THR A 492 -1.84 -14.44 5.48
N PHE A 493 -1.40 -13.41 6.19
CA PHE A 493 -0.01 -13.17 6.58
C PHE A 493 0.12 -13.12 8.09
N LYS A 494 1.24 -13.62 8.60
CA LYS A 494 1.62 -13.45 10.00
C LYS A 494 3.10 -13.16 10.07
N ARG A 495 3.44 -11.95 10.53
CA ARG A 495 4.82 -11.56 10.75
C ARG A 495 5.42 -12.41 11.85
N PHE A 496 6.59 -12.98 11.55
CA PHE A 496 7.35 -13.76 12.50
C PHE A 496 8.77 -13.21 12.58
N ASN A 497 9.04 -12.42 13.62
CA ASN A 497 10.40 -11.95 13.89
C ASN A 497 11.18 -13.08 14.58
N ILE A 498 12.05 -13.76 13.82
CA ILE A 498 13.03 -14.71 14.38
C ILE A 498 14.07 -13.99 15.26
N SER A 499 14.21 -12.68 15.05
CA SER A 499 15.26 -11.79 15.56
C SER A 499 14.92 -11.05 16.85
N SER A 500 13.82 -11.35 17.56
CA SER A 500 13.67 -10.87 18.94
C SER A 500 14.70 -11.55 19.83
N HIS A 501 15.91 -11.02 19.86
CA HIS A 501 16.76 -11.09 21.04
C HIS A 501 16.02 -10.37 22.17
N PRO A 502 15.90 -10.98 23.35
CA PRO A 502 15.47 -10.25 24.54
C PRO A 502 16.44 -9.13 24.89
#